data_AF-A0A165HMQ4-F1
#
_entry.id   AF-A0A165HMQ4-F1
#
_cell.length_a   1.000
_cell.length_b   1.000
_cell.length_c   1.000
_cell.angle_alpha   90.00
_cell.angle_beta   90.00
_cell.angle_gamma   90.00
#
_symmetry.space_group_name_H-M   'P 1'
#
loop_
_entity.id
_entity.type
_entity.pdbx_description
1 polymer ?
#
loop_
_entity_poly.entity_id
_entity_poly.type
_entity_poly.pdbx_seq_one_letter_code
_entity_poly.pdbx_strand_id
1 'polypeptide(L)'
;RGYFDKDRATREADALAEDGMDTFVGGAIAYSTLGWFADPLTTPMLERSRPSLAQLLIHELVHRKVYIKDDTRFNESLATLVGREGAVDYFAHSGEPLSAAYWQQREQVQDAFMAIVQATRAALKELYASAQDADALAREKTRILQQARDRFARDSQAQPALKAYAGFFDGRLNNARLNGVSDYNDYVPAFARLLDQCQRDWGCFWQQVDNLVALTLAQRTDALEGLAWN
;
A
#
# COMPACT_ATOMS: atom_id res chain seq x y z
N ARG A 1 4.67 -11.52 5.18
CA ARG A 1 5.91 -12.33 5.32
C ARG A 1 6.57 -12.42 3.95
N GLY A 2 7.90 -12.29 3.86
CA GLY A 2 8.65 -12.36 2.59
C GLY A 2 9.40 -13.68 2.44
N TYR A 3 9.45 -14.21 1.23
CA TYR A 3 10.15 -15.46 0.89
C TYR A 3 10.87 -15.31 -0.45
N PHE A 4 12.12 -15.75 -0.53
CA PHE A 4 12.88 -15.86 -1.79
C PHE A 4 12.56 -17.15 -2.57
N ASP A 5 11.95 -18.13 -1.89
CA ASP A 5 11.58 -19.43 -2.44
C ASP A 5 10.05 -19.53 -2.46
N LYS A 6 9.48 -19.67 -3.65
CA LYS A 6 8.03 -19.74 -3.87
C LYS A 6 7.42 -20.95 -3.16
N ASP A 7 8.06 -22.11 -3.22
CA ASP A 7 7.51 -23.33 -2.65
C ASP A 7 7.49 -23.25 -1.12
N ARG A 8 8.47 -22.57 -0.50
CA ARG A 8 8.42 -22.24 0.93
C ARG A 8 7.24 -21.33 1.26
N ALA A 9 7.01 -20.29 0.45
CA ALA A 9 5.88 -19.39 0.65
C ALA A 9 4.53 -20.12 0.56
N THR A 10 4.38 -21.01 -0.43
CA THR A 10 3.18 -21.82 -0.62
C THR A 10 2.97 -22.79 0.53
N ARG A 11 4.00 -23.55 0.93
CA ARG A 11 3.88 -24.48 2.07
C ARG A 11 3.47 -23.79 3.37
N GLU A 12 4.01 -22.61 3.65
CA GLU A 12 3.59 -21.85 4.84
C GLU A 12 2.13 -21.39 4.73
N ALA A 13 1.72 -20.90 3.55
CA ALA A 13 0.36 -20.44 3.33
C ALA A 13 -0.66 -21.59 3.42
N ASP A 14 -0.27 -22.80 3.01
CA ASP A 14 -1.11 -24.00 3.12
C ASP A 14 -1.24 -24.43 4.60
N ALA A 15 -0.13 -24.47 5.35
CA ALA A 15 -0.14 -24.81 6.78
C ALA A 15 -1.03 -23.85 7.59
N LEU A 16 -0.92 -22.54 7.36
CA LEU A 16 -1.78 -21.54 8.01
C LEU A 16 -3.24 -21.65 7.59
N ALA A 17 -3.51 -22.09 6.35
CA ALA A 17 -4.87 -22.31 5.88
C ALA A 17 -5.50 -23.56 6.53
N GLU A 18 -4.72 -24.61 6.80
CA GLU A 18 -5.16 -25.78 7.58
C GLU A 18 -5.57 -25.40 9.01
N ASP A 19 -4.91 -24.40 9.61
CA ASP A 19 -5.28 -23.80 10.89
C ASP A 19 -6.50 -22.85 10.81
N GLY A 20 -7.15 -22.75 9.64
CA GLY A 20 -8.35 -21.94 9.44
C GLY A 20 -8.08 -20.45 9.16
N MET A 21 -6.82 -20.06 8.89
CA MET A 21 -6.50 -18.67 8.53
C MET A 21 -6.78 -18.38 7.06
N ASP A 22 -7.17 -17.13 6.77
CA ASP A 22 -7.10 -16.63 5.40
C ASP A 22 -5.63 -16.41 5.01
N THR A 23 -5.20 -16.98 3.89
CA THR A 23 -3.84 -16.77 3.35
C THR A 23 -3.88 -16.28 1.92
N PHE A 24 -2.82 -15.56 1.52
CA PHE A 24 -2.61 -15.09 0.15
C PHE A 24 -1.11 -15.06 -0.15
N VAL A 25 -0.71 -15.68 -1.26
CA VAL A 25 0.67 -15.64 -1.78
C VAL A 25 0.67 -14.79 -3.04
N GLY A 26 1.39 -13.67 -3.00
CA GLY A 26 1.61 -12.79 -4.13
C GLY A 26 3.09 -12.70 -4.49
N GLY A 27 3.39 -12.45 -5.75
CA GLY A 27 4.75 -12.14 -6.19
C GLY A 27 5.15 -10.73 -5.76
N ALA A 28 6.33 -10.58 -5.15
CA ALA A 28 6.96 -9.29 -4.97
C ALA A 28 7.70 -8.91 -6.25
N ILE A 29 7.42 -7.71 -6.78
CA ILE A 29 8.07 -7.19 -7.99
C ILE A 29 9.43 -6.53 -7.70
N ALA A 30 9.62 -6.10 -6.46
CA ALA A 30 10.82 -5.49 -5.92
C ALA A 30 11.00 -5.98 -4.49
N TYR A 31 12.24 -5.93 -4.02
CA TYR A 31 12.58 -6.17 -2.62
C TYR A 31 13.81 -5.34 -2.27
N SER A 32 13.92 -4.96 -1.01
CA SER A 32 15.09 -4.28 -0.47
C SER A 32 15.76 -5.19 0.56
N THR A 33 17.08 -5.34 0.44
CA THR A 33 17.92 -5.95 1.47
C THR A 33 18.32 -4.93 2.53
N LEU A 34 17.70 -3.75 2.56
CA LEU A 34 17.96 -2.67 3.52
C LEU A 34 19.44 -2.26 3.58
N GLY A 35 20.16 -2.42 2.47
CA GLY A 35 21.57 -2.04 2.38
C GLY A 35 22.59 -3.15 2.60
N TRP A 36 22.16 -4.38 2.88
CA TRP A 36 23.09 -5.52 2.97
C TRP A 36 23.74 -5.86 1.63
N PHE A 37 23.04 -5.63 0.51
CA PHE A 37 23.56 -5.79 -0.84
C PHE A 37 23.13 -4.65 -1.77
N ALA A 38 23.67 -4.65 -2.99
CA ALA A 38 23.07 -3.92 -4.10
C ALA A 38 21.81 -4.67 -4.53
N ASP A 39 20.65 -4.08 -4.26
CA ASP A 39 19.36 -4.68 -4.61
C ASP A 39 19.21 -4.74 -6.14
N PRO A 40 18.77 -5.87 -6.72
CA PRO A 40 18.75 -6.03 -8.16
C PRO A 40 17.58 -5.27 -8.81
N LEU A 41 17.79 -4.81 -10.03
CA LEU A 41 16.70 -4.40 -10.93
C LEU A 41 16.09 -5.65 -11.57
N THR A 42 14.83 -5.93 -11.26
CA THR A 42 14.13 -7.09 -11.84
C THR A 42 13.48 -6.73 -13.17
N THR A 43 13.28 -7.70 -14.06
CA THR A 43 12.58 -7.49 -15.33
C THR A 43 11.19 -6.84 -15.14
N PRO A 44 10.35 -7.26 -14.18
CA PRO A 44 9.07 -6.60 -13.91
C PRO A 44 9.19 -5.12 -13.50
N MET A 45 10.32 -4.68 -12.93
CA MET A 45 10.57 -3.26 -12.66
C MET A 45 10.81 -2.50 -13.95
N LEU A 46 11.60 -3.07 -14.86
CA LEU A 46 12.00 -2.44 -16.13
C LEU A 46 10.86 -2.33 -17.14
N GLU A 47 9.83 -3.17 -17.03
CA GLU A 47 8.61 -3.09 -17.86
C GLU A 47 7.70 -1.90 -17.51
N ARG A 48 8.02 -1.16 -16.43
CA ARG A 48 7.25 0.00 -15.99
C ARG A 48 7.57 1.24 -16.83
N SER A 49 6.61 2.17 -16.89
CA SER A 49 6.88 3.52 -17.40
C SER A 49 8.01 4.19 -16.59
N ARG A 50 8.81 5.05 -17.23
CA ARG A 50 9.94 5.75 -16.56
C ARG A 50 9.54 6.42 -15.23
N PRO A 51 8.38 7.11 -15.11
CA PRO A 51 7.99 7.72 -13.83
C PRO A 51 7.57 6.70 -12.78
N SER A 52 6.90 5.61 -13.18
CA SER A 52 6.61 4.48 -12.27
C SER A 52 7.88 3.78 -11.77
N LEU A 53 8.89 3.64 -12.64
CA LEU A 53 10.17 3.05 -12.25
C LEU A 53 10.92 3.98 -11.30
N ALA A 54 10.99 5.28 -11.59
CA ALA A 54 11.61 6.25 -10.70
C ALA A 54 10.94 6.26 -9.31
N GLN A 55 9.61 6.27 -9.26
CA GLN A 55 8.84 6.16 -8.02
C GLN A 55 9.23 4.91 -7.22
N LEU A 56 9.27 3.75 -7.89
CA LEU A 56 9.61 2.49 -7.25
C LEU A 56 11.04 2.48 -6.73
N LEU A 57 12.00 2.98 -7.51
CA LEU A 57 13.40 3.04 -7.07
C LEU A 57 13.56 3.95 -5.86
N ILE A 58 12.91 5.11 -5.86
CA ILE A 58 12.97 6.03 -4.72
C ILE A 58 12.27 5.42 -3.49
N HIS A 59 11.16 4.70 -3.67
CA HIS A 59 10.49 3.93 -2.60
C HIS A 59 11.47 2.95 -1.93
N GLU A 60 12.15 2.12 -2.71
CA GLU A 60 13.11 1.15 -2.15
C GLU A 60 14.33 1.83 -1.50
N LEU A 61 14.77 2.98 -2.02
CA LEU A 61 15.84 3.79 -1.42
C LEU A 61 15.41 4.39 -0.07
N VAL A 62 14.13 4.71 0.12
CA VAL A 62 13.61 5.19 1.40
C VAL A 62 13.74 4.11 2.47
N HIS A 63 13.41 2.86 2.15
CA HIS A 63 13.61 1.72 3.06
C HIS A 63 15.07 1.53 3.48
N ARG A 64 16.03 1.93 2.64
CA ARG A 64 17.46 1.95 3.01
C ARG A 64 17.82 3.12 3.94
N LYS A 65 17.09 4.22 3.86
CA LYS A 65 17.31 5.41 4.71
C LYS A 65 16.64 5.26 6.07
N VAL A 66 15.38 4.83 6.10
CA VAL A 66 14.56 4.71 7.31
C VAL A 66 13.80 3.39 7.25
N TYR A 67 13.96 2.59 8.29
CA TYR A 67 13.18 1.38 8.50
C TYR A 67 12.99 1.14 10.00
N ILE A 68 11.74 1.11 10.44
CA ILE A 68 11.37 0.80 11.82
C ILE A 68 10.87 -0.64 11.88
N LYS A 69 11.53 -1.47 12.69
CA LYS A 69 11.13 -2.86 12.88
C LYS A 69 9.70 -2.92 13.43
N ASP A 70 8.90 -3.83 12.86
CA ASP A 70 7.51 -4.13 13.26
C ASP A 70 6.51 -2.97 13.04
N ASP A 71 6.90 -1.92 12.29
CA ASP A 71 6.03 -0.77 11.95
C ASP A 71 5.82 -0.65 10.43
N THR A 72 5.22 -1.69 9.84
CA THR A 72 5.00 -1.79 8.38
C THR A 72 4.24 -0.58 7.83
N ARG A 73 3.21 -0.10 8.54
CA ARG A 73 2.37 1.02 8.08
C ARG A 73 3.16 2.31 7.94
N PHE A 74 4.01 2.62 8.92
CA PHE A 74 4.90 3.76 8.84
C PHE A 74 5.85 3.63 7.65
N ASN A 75 6.58 2.51 7.58
CA ASN A 75 7.63 2.30 6.57
C ASN A 75 7.07 2.41 5.15
N GLU A 76 6.00 1.68 4.84
CA GLU A 76 5.45 1.64 3.49
C GLU A 76 4.74 2.94 3.10
N SER A 77 4.04 3.58 4.04
CA SER A 77 3.38 4.87 3.77
C SER A 77 4.41 5.98 3.51
N LEU A 78 5.50 6.02 4.29
CA LEU A 78 6.60 6.97 4.09
C LEU A 78 7.27 6.76 2.74
N ALA A 79 7.65 5.51 2.44
CA ALA A 79 8.30 5.15 1.17
C ALA A 79 7.40 5.45 -0.03
N THR A 80 6.08 5.21 0.10
CA THR A 80 5.10 5.50 -0.96
C THR A 80 5.02 6.99 -1.26
N LEU A 81 4.91 7.84 -0.23
CA LEU A 81 4.91 9.29 -0.42
C LEU A 81 6.21 9.76 -1.06
N VAL A 82 7.34 9.44 -0.43
CA VAL A 82 8.64 9.95 -0.89
C VAL A 82 8.98 9.43 -2.29
N GLY A 83 8.60 8.19 -2.61
CA GLY A 83 8.68 7.64 -3.96
C GLY A 83 7.91 8.49 -4.97
N ARG A 84 6.65 8.84 -4.66
CA ARG A 84 5.81 9.64 -5.55
C ARG A 84 6.35 11.06 -5.73
N GLU A 85 6.54 11.79 -4.63
CA GLU A 85 6.96 13.19 -4.64
C GLU A 85 8.41 13.34 -5.14
N GLY A 86 9.29 12.42 -4.76
CA GLY A 86 10.65 12.37 -5.28
C GLY A 86 10.70 12.10 -6.78
N ALA A 87 9.78 11.30 -7.32
CA ALA A 87 9.69 11.11 -8.77
C ALA A 87 9.21 12.40 -9.48
N VAL A 88 8.26 13.15 -8.90
CA VAL A 88 7.87 14.47 -9.43
C VAL A 88 9.09 15.39 -9.54
N ASP A 89 9.83 15.51 -8.43
CA ASP A 89 10.97 16.41 -8.36
C ASP A 89 12.11 15.95 -9.27
N TYR A 90 12.39 14.65 -9.35
CA TYR A 90 13.41 14.09 -10.25
C TYR A 90 13.15 14.49 -11.70
N PHE A 91 11.92 14.32 -12.19
CA PHE A 91 11.56 14.65 -13.57
C PHE A 91 11.54 16.16 -13.84
N ALA A 92 11.16 16.96 -12.84
CA ALA A 92 11.27 18.42 -12.94
C ALA A 92 12.74 18.87 -13.09
N HIS A 93 13.65 18.30 -12.29
CA HIS A 93 15.08 18.60 -12.36
C HIS A 93 15.77 18.01 -13.60
N SER A 94 15.28 16.90 -14.14
CA SER A 94 15.84 16.27 -15.34
C SER A 94 15.44 16.97 -16.65
N GLY A 95 14.67 18.07 -16.57
CA GLY A 95 14.17 18.79 -17.76
C GLY A 95 13.03 18.07 -18.49
N GLU A 96 12.42 17.06 -17.87
CA GLU A 96 11.29 16.30 -18.42
C GLU A 96 10.10 16.33 -17.45
N PRO A 97 9.60 17.51 -17.03
CA PRO A 97 8.57 17.60 -16.00
C PRO A 97 7.34 16.78 -16.39
N LEU A 98 6.85 15.99 -15.43
CA LEU A 98 5.62 15.23 -15.60
C LEU A 98 4.45 16.21 -15.76
N SER A 99 3.46 15.84 -16.57
CA SER A 99 2.25 16.66 -16.67
C SER A 99 1.57 16.73 -15.31
N ALA A 100 0.99 17.89 -14.97
CA ALA A 100 0.24 18.05 -13.72
C ALA A 100 -0.85 16.99 -13.54
N ALA A 101 -1.45 16.55 -14.66
CA ALA A 101 -2.48 15.52 -14.67
C ALA A 101 -1.96 14.08 -14.45
N TYR A 102 -0.65 13.81 -14.63
CA TYR A 102 -0.12 12.45 -14.60
C TYR A 102 -0.36 11.77 -13.25
N TRP A 103 0.01 12.43 -12.15
CA TRP A 103 -0.19 11.89 -10.81
C TRP A 103 -1.64 12.01 -10.37
N GLN A 104 -2.30 13.14 -10.67
CA GLN A 104 -3.70 13.34 -10.32
C GLN A 104 -4.60 12.22 -10.87
N GLN A 105 -4.40 11.81 -12.12
CA GLN A 105 -5.16 10.70 -12.71
C GLN A 105 -4.87 9.37 -12.00
N ARG A 106 -3.63 9.12 -11.62
CA ARG A 106 -3.27 7.88 -10.90
C ARG A 106 -3.82 7.86 -9.48
N GLU A 107 -3.76 8.98 -8.78
CA GLU A 107 -4.35 9.15 -7.45
C GLU A 107 -5.85 8.94 -7.49
N GLN A 108 -6.56 9.56 -8.44
CA GLN A 108 -8.01 9.34 -8.58
C GLN A 108 -8.38 7.87 -8.77
N VAL A 109 -7.58 7.12 -9.54
CA VAL A 109 -7.82 5.69 -9.75
C VAL A 109 -7.44 4.87 -8.51
N GLN A 110 -6.36 5.24 -7.82
CA GLN A 110 -5.95 4.64 -6.56
C GLN A 110 -6.98 4.89 -5.44
N ASP A 111 -7.49 6.11 -5.31
CA ASP A 111 -8.51 6.49 -4.33
C ASP A 111 -9.81 5.71 -4.57
N ALA A 112 -10.24 5.58 -5.83
CA ALA A 112 -11.39 4.77 -6.19
C ALA A 112 -11.19 3.30 -5.79
N PHE A 113 -10.00 2.74 -6.03
CA PHE A 113 -9.63 1.39 -5.58
C PHE A 113 -9.65 1.26 -4.05
N MET A 114 -8.99 2.19 -3.35
CA MET A 114 -8.90 2.21 -1.89
C MET A 114 -10.27 2.35 -1.25
N ALA A 115 -11.16 3.16 -1.82
CA ALA A 115 -12.53 3.31 -1.34
C ALA A 115 -13.33 2.00 -1.40
N ILE A 116 -13.07 1.11 -2.36
CA ILE A 116 -13.69 -0.23 -2.42
C ILE A 116 -13.12 -1.10 -1.29
N VAL A 117 -11.80 -1.13 -1.15
CA VAL A 117 -11.11 -1.95 -0.14
C VAL A 117 -11.49 -1.53 1.29
N GLN A 118 -11.46 -0.24 1.59
CA GLN A 118 -11.80 0.31 2.91
C GLN A 118 -13.26 0.03 3.28
N ALA A 119 -14.21 0.26 2.36
CA ALA A 119 -15.62 -0.06 2.60
C ALA A 119 -15.84 -1.56 2.86
N THR A 120 -15.14 -2.42 2.12
CA THR A 120 -15.21 -3.88 2.32
C THR A 120 -14.67 -4.29 3.70
N ARG A 121 -13.53 -3.73 4.10
CA ARG A 121 -12.93 -3.97 5.43
C ARG A 121 -13.85 -3.51 6.56
N ALA A 122 -14.48 -2.34 6.42
CA ALA A 122 -15.43 -1.83 7.39
C ALA A 122 -16.62 -2.78 7.57
N ALA A 123 -17.24 -3.21 6.46
CA ALA A 123 -18.35 -4.17 6.50
C ALA A 123 -17.94 -5.53 7.14
N LEU A 124 -16.75 -6.03 6.83
CA LEU A 124 -16.23 -7.25 7.44
C LEU A 124 -15.96 -7.07 8.94
N LYS A 125 -15.45 -5.91 9.37
CA LYS A 125 -15.24 -5.60 10.79
C LYS A 125 -16.56 -5.60 11.57
N GLU A 126 -17.60 -4.97 11.01
CA GLU A 126 -18.95 -5.00 11.59
C GLU A 126 -19.51 -6.43 11.67
N LEU A 127 -19.35 -7.21 10.59
CA LEU A 127 -19.75 -8.61 10.57
C LEU A 127 -19.07 -9.42 11.68
N TYR A 128 -17.76 -9.29 11.85
CA TYR A 128 -17.02 -10.04 12.85
C TYR A 128 -17.28 -9.58 14.29
N ALA A 129 -17.79 -8.36 14.47
CA ALA A 129 -18.28 -7.89 15.77
C ALA A 129 -19.70 -8.40 16.09
N SER A 130 -20.40 -9.00 15.12
CA SER A 130 -21.75 -9.54 15.34
C SER A 130 -21.70 -10.89 16.06
N ALA A 131 -22.66 -11.14 16.95
CA ALA A 131 -22.80 -12.40 17.69
C ALA A 131 -23.50 -13.48 16.83
N GLN A 132 -23.01 -13.72 15.61
CA GLN A 132 -23.52 -14.75 14.70
C GLN A 132 -22.74 -16.06 14.82
N ASP A 133 -23.37 -17.18 14.43
CA ASP A 133 -22.67 -18.46 14.31
C ASP A 133 -21.69 -18.48 13.13
N ALA A 134 -20.78 -19.45 13.13
CA ALA A 134 -19.69 -19.54 12.15
C ALA A 134 -20.21 -19.69 10.69
N ASP A 135 -21.30 -20.42 10.48
CA ASP A 135 -21.86 -20.65 9.15
C ASP A 135 -22.51 -19.38 8.60
N ALA A 136 -23.21 -18.62 9.46
CA ALA A 136 -23.76 -17.32 9.13
C ALA A 136 -22.64 -16.32 8.78
N LEU A 137 -21.58 -16.24 9.60
CA LEU A 137 -20.41 -15.41 9.33
C LEU A 137 -19.75 -15.77 7.98
N ALA A 138 -19.60 -17.06 7.67
CA ALA A 138 -18.99 -17.51 6.42
C ALA A 138 -19.83 -17.14 5.19
N ARG A 139 -21.14 -17.33 5.25
CA ARG A 139 -22.08 -16.92 4.18
C ARG A 139 -22.04 -15.41 3.96
N GLU A 140 -22.09 -14.64 5.04
CA GLU A 140 -22.15 -13.19 4.98
C GLU A 140 -20.82 -12.57 4.55
N LYS A 141 -19.69 -13.13 4.98
CA LYS A 141 -18.36 -12.79 4.46
C LYS A 141 -18.31 -12.97 2.95
N THR A 142 -18.79 -14.12 2.44
CA THR A 142 -18.83 -14.39 1.00
C THR A 142 -19.67 -13.35 0.26
N ARG A 143 -20.82 -12.98 0.82
CA ARG A 143 -21.71 -11.93 0.28
C ARG A 143 -21.00 -10.58 0.19
N ILE A 144 -20.33 -10.14 1.26
CA ILE A 144 -19.60 -8.86 1.31
C ILE A 144 -18.46 -8.85 0.27
N LEU A 145 -17.70 -9.94 0.15
CA LEU A 145 -16.61 -10.05 -0.83
C LEU A 145 -17.14 -10.01 -2.27
N GLN A 146 -18.30 -10.61 -2.54
CA GLN A 146 -18.96 -10.52 -3.84
C GLN A 146 -19.43 -9.07 -4.12
N GLN A 147 -19.99 -8.38 -3.14
CA GLN A 147 -20.37 -6.97 -3.30
C GLN A 147 -19.18 -6.08 -3.66
N ALA A 148 -18.00 -6.35 -3.10
CA ALA A 148 -16.76 -5.66 -3.45
C ALA A 148 -16.40 -5.86 -4.94
N ARG A 149 -16.53 -7.09 -5.45
CA ARG A 149 -16.34 -7.41 -6.88
C ARG A 149 -17.34 -6.69 -7.77
N ASP A 150 -18.62 -6.73 -7.40
CA ASP A 150 -19.68 -6.10 -8.18
C ASP A 150 -19.50 -4.59 -8.23
N ARG A 151 -19.10 -3.98 -7.10
CA ARG A 151 -18.75 -2.56 -7.05
C ARG A 151 -17.56 -2.25 -7.94
N PHE A 152 -16.47 -3.00 -7.84
CA PHE A 152 -15.32 -2.83 -8.73
C PHE A 152 -15.70 -2.93 -10.21
N ALA A 153 -16.51 -3.93 -10.58
CA ALA A 153 -16.96 -4.11 -11.95
C ALA A 153 -17.73 -2.88 -12.46
N ARG A 154 -18.68 -2.34 -11.66
CA ARG A 154 -19.42 -1.11 -11.99
C ARG A 154 -18.51 0.11 -12.07
N ASP A 155 -17.69 0.35 -11.05
CA ASP A 155 -16.82 1.53 -10.97
C ASP A 155 -15.79 1.51 -12.12
N SER A 156 -15.32 0.33 -12.54
CA SER A 156 -14.41 0.16 -13.69
C SER A 156 -15.04 0.44 -15.06
N GLN A 157 -16.38 0.43 -15.17
CA GLN A 157 -17.07 0.87 -16.38
C GLN A 157 -17.10 2.40 -16.46
N ALA A 158 -17.32 3.07 -15.32
CA ALA A 158 -17.31 4.54 -15.23
C ALA A 158 -15.89 5.12 -15.33
N GLN A 159 -14.90 4.43 -14.77
CA GLN A 159 -13.49 4.83 -14.79
C GLN A 159 -12.63 3.68 -15.35
N PRO A 160 -12.44 3.59 -16.68
CA PRO A 160 -11.74 2.46 -17.31
C PRO A 160 -10.31 2.20 -16.80
N ALA A 161 -9.62 3.22 -16.31
CA ALA A 161 -8.28 3.09 -15.73
C ALA A 161 -8.26 2.21 -14.46
N LEU A 162 -9.39 2.06 -13.76
CA LEU A 162 -9.53 1.18 -12.60
C LEU A 162 -9.30 -0.30 -12.95
N LYS A 163 -9.44 -0.68 -14.23
CA LYS A 163 -9.11 -2.03 -14.73
C LYS A 163 -7.65 -2.44 -14.49
N ALA A 164 -6.75 -1.49 -14.24
CA ALA A 164 -5.39 -1.79 -13.76
C ALA A 164 -5.38 -2.63 -12.48
N TYR A 165 -6.44 -2.55 -11.65
CA TYR A 165 -6.63 -3.34 -10.45
C TYR A 165 -7.45 -4.62 -10.65
N ALA A 166 -7.79 -5.00 -11.89
CA ALA A 166 -8.61 -6.19 -12.17
C ALA A 166 -8.01 -7.45 -11.54
N GLY A 167 -6.68 -7.65 -11.65
CA GLY A 167 -6.01 -8.78 -11.02
C GLY A 167 -6.21 -8.87 -9.50
N PHE A 168 -6.46 -7.75 -8.81
CA PHE A 168 -6.82 -7.73 -7.39
C PHE A 168 -8.18 -8.38 -7.14
N PHE A 169 -9.18 -8.05 -7.95
CA PHE A 169 -10.54 -8.56 -7.81
C PHE A 169 -10.78 -9.87 -8.58
N ASP A 170 -9.99 -10.24 -9.57
CA ASP A 170 -10.20 -11.51 -10.29
C ASP A 170 -9.67 -12.72 -9.50
N GLY A 171 -8.58 -12.52 -8.75
CA GLY A 171 -8.00 -13.57 -7.90
C GLY A 171 -8.77 -13.80 -6.58
N ARG A 172 -8.30 -14.75 -5.76
CA ARG A 172 -8.86 -15.01 -4.41
C ARG A 172 -8.88 -13.71 -3.60
N LEU A 173 -10.06 -13.29 -3.15
CA LEU A 173 -10.25 -12.13 -2.30
C LEU A 173 -10.66 -12.62 -0.91
N ASN A 174 -9.90 -12.23 0.10
CA ASN A 174 -10.08 -12.67 1.48
C ASN A 174 -9.45 -11.64 2.44
N ASN A 175 -9.50 -11.91 3.75
CA ASN A 175 -8.97 -10.98 4.76
C ASN A 175 -7.47 -10.72 4.57
N ALA A 176 -6.67 -11.75 4.27
CA ALA A 176 -5.24 -11.58 4.05
C ALA A 176 -4.93 -10.62 2.90
N ARG A 177 -5.62 -10.76 1.78
CA ARG A 177 -5.43 -9.89 0.61
C ARG A 177 -5.89 -8.46 0.86
N LEU A 178 -7.01 -8.27 1.56
CA LEU A 178 -7.51 -6.95 1.95
C LEU A 178 -6.61 -6.26 2.99
N ASN A 179 -6.04 -7.02 3.92
CA ASN A 179 -5.07 -6.53 4.90
C ASN A 179 -3.78 -6.06 4.24
N GLY A 180 -3.28 -6.82 3.26
CA GLY A 180 -2.08 -6.45 2.51
C GLY A 180 -2.17 -5.13 1.73
N VAL A 181 -3.36 -4.54 1.53
CA VAL A 181 -3.51 -3.22 0.87
C VAL A 181 -3.49 -2.06 1.87
N SER A 182 -4.13 -2.23 3.03
CA SER A 182 -4.23 -1.22 4.09
C SER A 182 -2.83 -0.85 4.61
N ASP A 183 -1.96 -1.86 4.77
CA ASP A 183 -0.65 -1.64 5.37
C ASP A 183 0.27 -0.71 4.55
N TYR A 184 -0.02 -0.45 3.26
CA TYR A 184 0.82 0.38 2.40
C TYR A 184 0.40 1.85 2.30
N ASN A 185 -0.84 2.18 2.63
CA ASN A 185 -1.42 3.47 2.22
C ASN A 185 -2.00 4.31 3.36
N ASP A 186 -2.20 3.74 4.55
CA ASP A 186 -2.98 4.38 5.61
C ASP A 186 -2.40 5.72 6.10
N TYR A 187 -1.07 5.91 6.09
CA TYR A 187 -0.42 7.16 6.53
C TYR A 187 0.11 8.04 5.39
N VAL A 188 -0.13 7.68 4.12
CA VAL A 188 0.30 8.52 2.98
C VAL A 188 -0.28 9.94 3.07
N PRO A 189 -1.56 10.17 3.42
CA PRO A 189 -2.09 11.52 3.61
C PRO A 189 -1.40 12.30 4.72
N ALA A 190 -1.03 11.64 5.83
CA ALA A 190 -0.32 12.26 6.94
C ALA A 190 1.06 12.78 6.51
N PHE A 191 1.83 11.97 5.77
CA PHE A 191 3.12 12.39 5.26
C PHE A 191 2.98 13.49 4.20
N ALA A 192 1.95 13.43 3.34
CA ALA A 192 1.70 14.50 2.36
C ALA A 192 1.44 15.83 3.06
N ARG A 193 0.61 15.81 4.10
CA ARG A 193 0.34 16.96 4.96
C ARG A 193 1.61 17.50 5.62
N LEU A 194 2.47 16.60 6.12
CA LEU A 194 3.74 16.96 6.73
C LEU A 194 4.68 17.65 5.72
N LEU A 195 4.76 17.14 4.49
CA LEU A 195 5.55 17.77 3.43
C LEU A 195 5.01 19.17 3.08
N ASP A 196 3.68 19.34 3.01
CA ASP A 196 3.05 20.63 2.77
C ASP A 196 3.28 21.63 3.90
N GLN A 197 3.23 21.18 5.16
CA GLN A 197 3.58 22.01 6.34
C GLN A 197 5.05 22.46 6.31
N CYS A 198 5.93 21.62 5.78
CA CYS A 198 7.32 21.97 5.49
C CYS A 198 7.50 22.82 4.22
N GLN A 199 6.42 23.31 3.61
CA GLN A 199 6.46 24.08 2.35
C GLN A 199 7.21 23.33 1.23
N ARG A 200 7.12 22.00 1.24
CA ARG A 200 7.83 21.08 0.34
C ARG A 200 9.36 21.17 0.41
N ASP A 201 9.91 21.67 1.51
CA ASP A 201 11.34 21.57 1.79
C ASP A 201 11.70 20.18 2.32
N TRP A 202 12.54 19.46 1.56
CA TRP A 202 12.95 18.09 1.92
C TRP A 202 13.79 18.03 3.20
N GLY A 203 14.56 19.08 3.51
CA GLY A 203 15.35 19.16 4.74
C GLY A 203 14.45 19.17 5.98
N CYS A 204 13.46 20.05 5.99
CA CYS A 204 12.41 20.12 6.99
C CYS A 204 11.65 18.79 7.08
N PHE A 205 11.20 18.24 5.94
CA PHE A 205 10.43 16.99 5.93
C PHE A 205 11.20 15.83 6.58
N TRP A 206 12.46 15.63 6.20
CA TRP A 206 13.28 14.57 6.79
C TRP A 206 13.55 14.80 8.28
N GLN A 207 13.74 16.04 8.71
CA GLN A 207 13.87 16.35 10.14
C GLN A 207 12.60 15.99 10.92
N GLN A 208 11.41 16.20 10.34
CA GLN A 208 10.16 15.80 10.97
C GLN A 208 9.96 14.27 10.97
N VAL A 209 10.39 13.58 9.91
CA VAL A 209 10.40 12.11 9.87
C VAL A 209 11.32 11.57 10.96
N ASP A 210 12.52 12.14 11.15
CA ASP A 210 13.44 11.73 12.23
C ASP A 210 12.81 11.92 13.61
N ASN A 211 12.05 13.00 13.81
CA ASN A 211 11.27 13.21 15.05
C ASN A 211 10.23 12.10 15.26
N LEU A 212 9.49 11.69 14.21
CA LEU A 212 8.52 10.59 14.28
C LEU A 212 9.20 9.23 14.55
N VAL A 213 10.37 9.00 13.97
CA VAL A 213 11.17 7.77 14.20
C VAL A 213 11.58 7.64 15.67
N ALA A 214 11.92 8.76 16.32
CA ALA A 214 12.32 8.80 17.73
C ALA A 214 11.18 8.52 18.72
N LEU A 215 9.91 8.58 18.27
CA LEU A 215 8.75 8.30 19.11
C LEU A 215 8.56 6.81 19.38
N THR A 216 7.88 6.52 20.49
CA THR A 216 7.31 5.17 20.71
C THR A 216 6.24 4.88 19.66
N LEU A 217 5.93 3.60 19.43
CA LEU A 217 4.90 3.19 18.48
C LEU A 217 3.57 3.91 18.72
N ALA A 218 3.09 3.94 19.97
CA ALA A 218 1.83 4.59 20.32
C ALA A 218 1.84 6.09 20.01
N GLN A 219 2.89 6.81 20.43
CA GLN A 219 3.02 8.25 20.16
C GLN A 219 3.11 8.56 18.66
N ARG A 220 3.82 7.72 17.90
CA ARG A 220 3.94 7.86 16.44
C ARG A 220 2.59 7.63 15.75
N THR A 221 1.85 6.59 16.15
CA THR A 221 0.50 6.34 15.66
C THR A 221 -0.40 7.55 15.90
N ASP A 222 -0.45 8.06 17.14
CA ASP A 222 -1.27 9.23 17.48
C ASP A 222 -0.89 10.47 16.67
N ALA A 223 0.41 10.71 16.47
CA ALA A 223 0.90 11.84 15.67
C ALA A 223 0.50 11.73 14.19
N LEU A 224 0.63 10.55 13.58
CA LEU A 224 0.27 10.32 12.18
C LEU A 224 -1.24 10.38 11.96
N GLU A 225 -2.02 9.85 12.90
CA GLU A 225 -3.48 10.00 12.85
C GLU A 225 -3.86 11.48 12.99
N GLY A 226 -3.28 12.24 13.93
CA GLY A 226 -3.54 13.67 14.06
C GLY A 226 -3.25 14.50 12.80
N LEU A 227 -2.31 14.05 11.95
CA LEU A 227 -1.99 14.67 10.66
C LEU A 227 -2.94 14.27 9.53
N ALA A 228 -3.54 13.08 9.58
CA ALA A 228 -4.40 12.56 8.51
C ALA A 228 -5.84 13.13 8.54
N TRP A 229 -6.32 13.57 9.70
CA TRP A 229 -7.72 13.94 9.92
C TRP A 229 -8.01 15.47 9.92
N ASN A 230 -7.02 16.31 9.55
CA ASN A 230 -7.13 17.78 9.52
C ASN A 230 -6.75 18.39 8.16
#